data_AF-A0A7S3FA35-F1
#
_entry.id   AF-A0A7S3FA35-F1
#
_cell.length_a   1.000
_cell.length_b   1.000
_cell.length_c   1.000
_cell.angle_alpha   90.00
_cell.angle_beta   90.00
_cell.angle_gamma   90.00
#
_symmetry.space_group_name_H-M   'P 1'
#
loop_
_entity.id
_entity.type
_entity.pdbx_description
1 polymer ?
#
loop_
_entity_poly.entity_id
_entity_poly.type
_entity_poly.pdbx_seq_one_letter_code
_entity_poly.pdbx_strand_id
1 'polypeptide(L)'
;MATFAALSLRASRATGAARIARLLGAPFSSQAAQMPNQEAGTRLLDPSALQVEPLPASNRGALPPLDTLAFGRTFSDHCLEADWHAGTGWRPPVVKPLEPLQLHPG
;
A
#
# COMPACT_ATOMS: atom_id res chain seq x y z
N MET A 1 58.59 -13.65 5.95
CA MET A 1 59.58 -13.65 7.04
C MET A 1 60.01 -12.22 7.32
N ALA A 2 59.90 -11.81 8.59
CA ALA A 2 60.56 -10.69 9.28
C ALA A 2 59.55 -9.82 10.05
N THR A 3 59.56 -10.05 11.35
CA THR A 3 58.78 -9.46 12.43
C THR A 3 59.71 -8.51 13.20
N PHE A 4 59.24 -7.33 13.61
CA PHE A 4 59.76 -6.52 14.75
C PHE A 4 58.57 -5.65 15.21
N ALA A 5 57.90 -5.88 16.36
CA ALA A 5 58.27 -5.57 17.76
C ALA A 5 58.74 -4.10 17.93
N ALA A 6 58.24 -3.25 18.82
CA ALA A 6 57.96 -3.41 20.25
C ALA A 6 57.14 -2.16 20.72
N LEU A 7 56.11 -2.26 21.58
CA LEU A 7 56.15 -2.26 23.07
C LEU A 7 55.90 -0.87 23.71
N SER A 8 54.70 -0.75 24.30
CA SER A 8 54.41 -0.12 25.63
C SER A 8 54.53 1.42 25.75
N LEU A 9 53.94 2.16 26.69
CA LEU A 9 53.25 1.89 27.96
C LEU A 9 52.46 3.17 28.37
N ARG A 10 51.54 2.99 29.32
CA ARG A 10 51.04 3.93 30.36
C ARG A 10 49.71 4.64 30.15
N ALA A 11 48.80 4.23 31.03
CA ALA A 11 47.62 4.94 31.47
C ALA A 11 47.95 6.30 32.11
N SER A 12 46.98 7.22 32.05
CA SER A 12 46.80 8.21 33.11
C SER A 12 45.31 8.37 33.37
N ARG A 13 44.92 8.00 34.60
CA ARG A 13 43.66 8.43 35.20
C ARG A 13 43.85 9.87 35.64
N ALA A 14 42.93 10.75 35.23
CA ALA A 14 42.71 12.00 35.93
C ALA A 14 41.22 12.09 36.28
N THR A 15 40.99 12.30 37.57
CA THR A 15 39.74 12.33 38.29
C THR A 15 39.04 13.69 38.11
N GLY A 16 37.71 13.64 37.99
CA GLY A 16 36.81 14.64 38.57
C GLY A 16 36.49 15.87 37.73
N ALA A 17 35.20 16.07 37.45
CA ALA A 17 34.43 17.18 38.03
C ALA A 17 32.96 17.04 37.63
N ALA A 18 32.10 17.46 38.54
CA ALA A 18 30.68 17.20 38.56
C ALA A 18 29.86 17.98 37.52
N ARG A 19 28.69 17.41 37.26
CA ARG A 19 27.45 17.98 36.73
C ARG A 19 27.38 19.52 36.66
N ILE A 20 27.12 20.03 35.46
CA ILE A 20 26.41 21.31 35.25
C ILE A 20 25.27 21.06 34.26
N ALA A 21 24.12 21.63 34.60
CA ALA A 21 22.80 21.35 34.06
C ALA A 21 22.55 21.95 32.66
N ARG A 22 21.68 21.25 31.91
CA ARG A 22 20.60 21.75 31.04
C ARG A 22 20.60 23.28 30.77
N LEU A 23 20.67 23.66 29.48
CA LEU A 23 19.68 24.49 28.76
C LEU A 23 20.28 25.03 27.44
N LEU A 24 20.39 24.20 26.40
CA LEU A 24 20.44 24.66 25.01
C LEU A 24 19.81 23.57 24.13
N GLY A 25 18.96 23.99 23.20
CA GLY A 25 18.03 23.15 22.44
C GLY A 25 18.66 21.88 21.89
N ALA A 26 18.00 20.75 22.13
CA ALA A 26 18.28 19.53 21.37
C ALA A 26 18.12 19.88 19.88
N PRO A 27 19.11 19.63 19.02
CA PRO A 27 18.85 19.66 17.59
C PRO A 27 17.72 18.67 17.35
N PHE A 28 16.62 19.15 16.78
CA PHE A 28 15.56 18.29 16.28
C PHE A 28 16.25 17.28 15.36
N SER A 29 16.37 16.04 15.82
CA SER A 29 17.02 15.00 15.04
C SER A 29 16.16 14.79 13.80
N SER A 30 16.66 15.24 12.65
CA SER A 30 16.00 15.12 11.35
C SER A 30 15.82 13.66 10.92
N GLN A 31 16.31 12.70 11.72
CA GLN A 31 16.13 11.26 11.53
C GLN A 31 14.65 10.82 11.59
N ALA A 32 13.74 11.63 12.13
CA ALA A 32 12.29 11.36 12.05
C ALA A 32 11.64 11.88 10.74
N ALA A 33 12.29 12.81 10.03
CA ALA A 33 11.80 13.34 8.76
C ALA A 33 12.18 12.47 7.55
N GLN A 34 12.94 11.39 7.79
CA GLN A 34 13.40 10.44 6.78
C GLN A 34 12.98 9.03 7.19
N MET A 35 11.70 8.84 7.49
CA MET A 35 11.12 7.55 7.18
C MET A 35 11.01 7.51 5.66
N PRO A 36 11.77 6.66 4.94
CA PRO A 36 11.47 6.42 3.54
C PRO A 36 10.00 5.99 3.49
N ASN A 37 9.22 6.68 2.65
CA ASN A 37 7.91 6.17 2.25
C ASN A 37 8.19 4.86 1.52
N GLN A 38 8.30 3.76 2.27
CA GLN A 38 8.40 2.42 1.72
C GLN A 38 6.98 2.11 1.25
N GLU A 39 6.62 2.69 0.11
CA GLU A 39 5.57 2.15 -0.75
C GLU A 39 6.08 0.76 -1.15
N ALA A 40 5.82 -0.24 -0.31
CA ALA A 40 5.96 -1.63 -0.69
C ALA A 40 5.21 -1.75 -2.03
N GLY A 41 5.94 -1.98 -3.12
CA GLY A 41 5.43 -1.79 -4.47
C GLY A 41 4.22 -2.65 -4.76
N THR A 42 3.04 -2.15 -4.40
CA THR A 42 1.77 -2.82 -4.68
C THR A 42 1.45 -2.61 -6.15
N ARG A 43 0.93 -3.65 -6.79
CA ARG A 43 0.52 -3.59 -8.20
C ARG A 43 -0.52 -2.49 -8.42
N LEU A 44 -0.28 -1.63 -9.41
CA LEU A 44 -1.28 -0.69 -9.93
C LEU A 44 -2.32 -1.42 -10.78
N LEU A 45 -3.53 -0.85 -10.86
CA LEU A 45 -4.59 -1.36 -11.72
C LEU A 45 -4.14 -1.25 -13.19
N ASP A 46 -4.17 -2.37 -13.90
CA ASP A 46 -3.80 -2.45 -15.32
C ASP A 46 -5.06 -2.77 -16.15
N PRO A 47 -5.59 -1.79 -16.93
CA PRO A 47 -6.75 -2.00 -17.80
C PRO A 47 -6.51 -3.05 -18.89
N SER A 48 -5.26 -3.28 -19.28
CA SER A 48 -4.90 -4.24 -20.34
C SER A 48 -5.09 -5.68 -19.87
N ALA A 49 -5.11 -5.91 -18.56
CA ALA A 49 -5.31 -7.20 -17.94
C ALA A 49 -6.81 -7.54 -17.72
N LEU A 50 -7.73 -6.77 -18.33
CA LEU A 50 -9.17 -6.95 -18.20
C LEU A 50 -9.62 -8.36 -18.61
N GLN A 51 -10.42 -8.97 -17.74
CA GLN A 51 -11.09 -10.23 -18.01
C GLN A 51 -12.59 -9.98 -18.22
N VAL A 52 -13.22 -10.78 -19.07
CA VAL A 52 -14.65 -10.67 -19.37
C VAL A 52 -15.31 -12.03 -19.22
N GLU A 53 -16.30 -12.09 -18.33
CA GLU A 53 -17.16 -13.25 -18.13
C GLU A 53 -18.48 -13.00 -18.86
N PRO A 54 -18.74 -13.68 -19.99
CA PRO A 54 -19.89 -13.39 -20.83
C PRO A 54 -21.18 -13.93 -20.22
N LEU A 55 -22.24 -13.12 -20.25
CA LEU A 55 -23.60 -13.57 -19.96
C LEU A 55 -24.28 -14.17 -21.22
N PRO A 56 -24.82 -15.41 -21.17
CA PRO A 56 -25.57 -16.01 -22.27
C PRO A 56 -26.76 -15.13 -22.69
N ALA A 57 -27.06 -15.08 -23.98
CA ALA A 57 -28.14 -14.23 -24.50
C ALA A 57 -29.52 -14.57 -23.90
N SER A 58 -29.75 -15.83 -23.52
CA SER A 58 -30.96 -16.29 -22.83
C SER A 58 -31.17 -15.69 -21.44
N ASN A 59 -30.11 -15.15 -20.82
CA ASN A 59 -30.11 -14.64 -19.46
C ASN A 59 -30.04 -13.11 -19.40
N ARG A 60 -30.00 -12.42 -20.54
CA ARG A 60 -29.92 -10.96 -20.63
C ARG A 60 -31.29 -10.32 -20.43
N GLY A 61 -31.33 -9.21 -19.72
CA GLY A 61 -32.54 -8.42 -19.54
C GLY A 61 -32.98 -7.72 -20.82
N ALA A 62 -34.29 -7.56 -21.01
CA ALA A 62 -34.81 -6.72 -22.08
C ALA A 62 -34.47 -5.24 -21.80
N LEU A 63 -34.10 -4.50 -22.85
CA LEU A 63 -33.91 -3.06 -22.74
C LEU A 63 -35.25 -2.39 -22.43
N PRO A 64 -35.35 -1.61 -21.33
CA PRO A 64 -36.58 -0.93 -21.00
C PRO A 64 -36.87 0.22 -21.98
N PRO A 65 -38.15 0.62 -22.14
CA PRO A 65 -38.52 1.79 -22.92
C PRO A 65 -37.87 3.08 -22.38
N LEU A 66 -37.34 3.91 -23.28
CA LEU A 66 -36.57 5.11 -22.92
C LEU A 66 -37.40 6.15 -22.13
N ASP A 67 -38.69 6.25 -22.42
CA ASP A 67 -39.65 7.14 -21.77
C ASP A 67 -39.97 6.74 -20.32
N THR A 68 -39.71 5.48 -19.94
CA THR A 68 -39.94 4.96 -18.59
C THR A 68 -38.68 4.94 -17.72
N LEU A 69 -37.54 5.38 -18.26
CA LEU A 69 -36.24 5.26 -17.59
C LEU A 69 -36.11 6.27 -16.43
N ALA A 70 -36.21 5.77 -15.20
CA ALA A 70 -35.92 6.54 -14.00
C ALA A 70 -34.44 6.42 -13.59
N PHE A 71 -33.84 7.54 -13.17
CA PHE A 71 -32.44 7.57 -12.74
C PHE A 71 -32.18 6.59 -11.57
N GLY A 72 -31.11 5.78 -11.70
CA GLY A 72 -30.64 4.87 -10.65
C GLY A 72 -31.56 3.67 -10.36
N ARG A 73 -32.54 3.38 -11.22
CA ARG A 73 -33.48 2.26 -11.06
C ARG A 73 -33.23 1.08 -12.00
N THR A 74 -32.56 1.34 -13.12
CA THR A 74 -32.23 0.34 -14.13
C THR A 74 -30.72 0.17 -14.20
N PHE A 75 -30.25 -1.08 -14.20
CA PHE A 75 -28.85 -1.45 -14.34
C PHE A 75 -28.67 -2.34 -15.58
N SER A 76 -27.46 -2.37 -16.13
CA SER A 76 -27.10 -3.27 -17.23
C SER A 76 -26.86 -4.70 -16.74
N ASP A 77 -26.78 -5.64 -17.68
CA ASP A 77 -26.52 -7.06 -17.39
C ASP A 77 -25.16 -7.32 -16.72
N HIS A 78 -24.16 -6.46 -16.92
CA HIS A 78 -22.80 -6.64 -16.41
C HIS A 78 -22.36 -5.48 -15.49
N CYS A 79 -21.42 -5.79 -14.60
CA CYS A 79 -20.70 -4.87 -13.72
C CYS A 79 -19.19 -5.09 -13.84
N LEU A 80 -18.39 -4.05 -13.56
CA LEU A 80 -16.94 -4.13 -13.47
C LEU A 80 -16.55 -4.27 -11.99
N GLU A 81 -15.80 -5.33 -11.66
CA GLU A 81 -15.25 -5.57 -10.34
C GLU A 81 -13.71 -5.61 -10.39
N ALA A 82 -13.07 -5.08 -9.36
CA ALA A 82 -11.61 -5.13 -9.21
C ALA A 82 -11.22 -5.21 -7.74
N ASP A 83 -10.60 -6.32 -7.36
CA ASP A 83 -10.16 -6.54 -5.99
C ASP A 83 -8.83 -5.84 -5.70
N TRP A 84 -8.69 -5.34 -4.49
CA TRP A 84 -7.44 -4.87 -3.94
C TRP A 84 -7.06 -5.67 -2.70
N HIS A 85 -5.80 -6.07 -2.59
CA HIS A 85 -5.29 -6.77 -1.42
C HIS A 85 -4.07 -6.06 -0.85
N ALA A 86 -4.02 -5.95 0.48
CA ALA A 86 -2.86 -5.42 1.18
C ALA A 86 -1.59 -6.21 0.80
N GLY A 87 -0.50 -5.49 0.54
CA GLY A 87 0.80 -6.07 0.20
C GLY A 87 0.96 -6.51 -1.26
N THR A 88 -0.12 -6.79 -2.01
CA THR A 88 -0.02 -7.19 -3.43
C THR A 88 -0.62 -6.17 -4.40
N GLY A 89 -1.60 -5.37 -3.96
CA GLY A 89 -2.24 -4.33 -4.75
C GLY A 89 -3.46 -4.82 -5.53
N TRP A 90 -3.68 -4.19 -6.67
CA TRP A 90 -4.83 -4.45 -7.54
C TRP A 90 -4.72 -5.80 -8.26
N ARG A 91 -5.84 -6.51 -8.31
CA ARG A 91 -6.05 -7.69 -9.15
C ARG A 91 -6.48 -7.25 -10.55
N PRO A 92 -6.36 -8.15 -11.56
CA PRO A 92 -6.92 -7.88 -12.88
C PRO A 92 -8.42 -7.55 -12.77
N PRO A 93 -8.91 -6.46 -13.39
CA PRO A 93 -10.32 -6.13 -13.37
C PRO A 93 -11.13 -7.17 -14.16
N VAL A 94 -12.37 -7.42 -13.73
CA VAL A 94 -13.28 -8.39 -14.33
C VAL A 94 -14.60 -7.73 -14.67
N VAL A 95 -15.05 -7.82 -15.91
CA VAL A 95 -16.44 -7.52 -16.30
C VAL A 95 -17.24 -8.81 -16.22
N LYS A 96 -18.23 -8.86 -15.35
CA LYS A 96 -19.02 -10.06 -15.05
C LYS A 96 -20.51 -9.73 -14.90
N PRO A 97 -21.40 -10.73 -14.93
CA PRO A 97 -22.83 -10.51 -14.69
C PRO A 97 -23.08 -9.75 -13.38
N LEU A 98 -24.02 -8.81 -13.38
CA LEU A 98 -24.37 -8.03 -12.20
C LEU A 98 -24.93 -8.95 -11.10
N GLU A 99 -24.27 -8.98 -9.95
CA GLU A 99 -24.69 -9.76 -8.79
C GLU A 99 -24.52 -8.98 -7.48
N PRO A 100 -25.18 -9.41 -6.38
CA PRO A 100 -24.98 -8.79 -5.07
C PRO A 100 -23.54 -8.94 -4.59
N LEU A 101 -22.96 -7.84 -4.07
CA LEU A 101 -21.62 -7.85 -3.49
C LEU A 101 -21.57 -8.72 -2.23
N GLN A 102 -20.62 -9.65 -2.19
CA GLN A 102 -20.35 -10.50 -1.04
C GLN A 102 -19.30 -9.84 -0.15
N LEU A 103 -19.71 -9.34 1.01
CA LEU A 103 -18.85 -8.63 1.94
C LEU A 103 -18.82 -9.36 3.29
N HIS A 104 -17.62 -9.50 3.87
CA HIS A 104 -17.51 -9.94 5.26
C HIS A 104 -18.09 -8.87 6.19
N PRO A 105 -18.87 -9.22 7.23
CA PRO A 105 -19.47 -8.23 8.12
C PRO A 105 -18.45 -7.50 9.01
N GLY A 106 -17.30 -8.11 9.30
CA GLY A 106 -16.25 -7.56 10.16
C GLY A 106 -15.32 -8.62 10.69
#